data_AF-A0A433PVE9-F1
#
_entry.id   AF-A0A433PVE9-F1
#
_cell.length_a   1.000
_cell.length_b   1.000
_cell.length_c   1.000
_cell.angle_alpha   90.00
_cell.angle_beta   90.00
_cell.angle_gamma   90.00
#
_symmetry.space_group_name_H-M   'P 1'
#
loop_
_entity.id
_entity.type
_entity.pdbx_description
1 polymer ?
#
loop_
_entity_poly.entity_id
_entity_poly.type
_entity_poly.pdbx_seq_one_letter_code
_entity_poly.pdbx_strand_id
1 'polypeptide(L)' 'MISFILLVNKQGRTRVSRYFTYGEVPSVDQRPAFESDVARHCVLRDEQKAMIFEYKEHRIGSYDTNTRVTRKGS' A
#
# COMPACT_ATOMS: atom_id res chain seq x y z
N MET A 1 7.31 12.16 -6.72
CA MET A 1 5.95 12.14 -7.31
C MET A 1 5.26 10.84 -6.86
N ILE A 2 3.93 10.77 -6.76
CA ILE A 2 3.24 9.53 -6.39
C ILE A 2 3.08 8.66 -7.63
N SER A 3 3.70 7.49 -7.66
CA SER A 3 3.64 6.60 -8.84
C SER A 3 2.33 5.79 -8.88
N PHE A 4 1.81 5.37 -7.71
CA PHE A 4 0.55 4.64 -7.61
C PHE A 4 -0.15 4.79 -6.24
N ILE A 5 -1.45 4.50 -6.20
CA ILE A 5 -2.27 4.39 -4.99
C ILE A 5 -3.03 3.07 -5.04
N LEU A 6 -2.96 2.30 -3.94
CA LEU A 6 -3.71 1.05 -3.76
C LEU A 6 -4.56 1.15 -2.49
N LEU A 7 -5.85 0.86 -2.61
CA LEU A 7 -6.72 0.61 -1.46
C LEU A 7 -6.96 -0.88 -1.37
N VAL A 8 -6.56 -1.49 -0.27
CA VAL A 8 -6.62 -2.94 -0.05
C VAL A 8 -7.44 -3.21 1.20
N ASN A 9 -8.25 -4.26 1.19
CA ASN A 9 -8.95 -4.70 2.40
C ASN A 9 -8.03 -5.54 3.31
N LYS A 10 -8.49 -5.86 4.53
CA LYS A 10 -7.74 -6.71 5.47
C LYS A 10 -7.48 -8.14 4.96
N GLN A 11 -8.24 -8.61 3.97
CA GLN A 11 -8.02 -9.90 3.31
C GLN A 11 -6.98 -9.82 2.17
N GLY A 12 -6.33 -8.67 1.95
CA GLY A 12 -5.31 -8.51 0.91
C GLY A 12 -5.85 -8.34 -0.52
N ARG A 13 -7.15 -8.08 -0.68
CA ARG A 13 -7.79 -7.82 -1.98
C ARG A 13 -7.81 -6.32 -2.27
N THR A 14 -7.31 -5.93 -3.45
CA THR A 14 -7.40 -4.56 -3.93
C THR A 14 -8.84 -4.18 -4.24
N ARG A 15 -9.28 -3.04 -3.72
CA ARG A 15 -10.58 -2.40 -3.99
C ARG A 15 -10.45 -1.24 -4.96
N VAL A 16 -9.34 -0.51 -4.91
CA VAL A 16 -9.02 0.59 -5.81
C VAL A 16 -7.55 0.52 -6.17
N SER A 17 -7.22 0.63 -7.45
CA SER A 17 -5.86 0.87 -7.91
C SER A 17 -5.81 2.03 -8.90
N ARG A 18 -4.84 2.93 -8.71
CA ARG A 18 -4.57 4.03 -9.63
C ARG A 18 -3.07 4.17 -9.83
N TYR A 19 -2.67 4.32 -11.09
CA TYR A 19 -1.29 4.48 -11.51
C TYR A 19 -1.16 5.82 -12.23
N PHE A 20 -0.19 6.64 -11.83
CA PHE A 20 -0.05 8.03 -12.29
C PHE A 20 1.17 8.22 -13.20
N THR A 21 2.24 7.46 -12.99
CA THR A 21 3.47 7.58 -13.78
C THR A 21 3.60 6.40 -14.74
N TYR A 22 3.72 6.67 -16.04
CA TYR A 22 4.08 5.65 -17.03
C TYR A 22 5.58 5.33 -16.93
N GLY A 23 5.95 4.05 -16.88
CA GLY A 23 7.34 3.57 -16.86
C GLY A 23 7.91 3.22 -15.47
N GLU A 24 7.42 3.85 -14.40
CA GLU A 24 7.79 3.51 -13.02
C GLU A 24 6.85 2.46 -12.39
N VAL A 25 5.88 1.98 -13.14
CA VAL A 25 4.82 1.09 -12.64
C VAL A 25 4.73 -0.15 -13.52
N PRO A 26 4.30 -1.29 -12.97
CA PRO A 26 4.18 -2.51 -13.75
C PRO A 26 3.28 -2.36 -14.98
N SER A 27 3.61 -3.11 -16.03
CA SER A 27 2.73 -3.30 -17.20
C SER A 27 1.35 -3.77 -16.76
N VAL A 28 0.31 -3.50 -17.55
CA VAL A 28 -1.09 -3.79 -17.17
C VAL A 28 -1.27 -5.25 -16.75
N ASP A 29 -0.61 -6.19 -17.46
CA ASP A 29 -0.68 -7.63 -17.16
C ASP A 29 0.02 -8.02 -15.85
N GLN A 30 1.02 -7.25 -15.42
CA GLN A 30 1.76 -7.48 -14.18
C GLN A 30 1.15 -6.79 -12.96
N ARG A 31 0.20 -5.87 -13.16
CA ARG A 31 -0.46 -5.14 -12.07
C ARG A 31 -1.14 -6.06 -11.05
N PRO A 32 -1.93 -7.08 -11.44
CA PRO A 32 -2.61 -7.93 -10.45
C PRO A 32 -1.64 -8.65 -9.51
N ALA A 33 -0.53 -9.16 -10.06
CA ALA A 33 0.52 -9.81 -9.28
C ALA A 33 1.22 -8.81 -8.34
N PHE A 34 1.61 -7.65 -8.87
CA PHE A 34 2.23 -6.59 -8.08
C PHE A 34 1.33 -6.09 -6.95
N GLU A 35 0.06 -5.83 -7.23
CA GLU A 35 -0.93 -5.39 -6.25
C GLU A 35 -1.10 -6.43 -5.14
N SER A 36 -1.23 -7.72 -5.49
CA SER A 36 -1.35 -8.80 -4.51
C SER A 36 -0.11 -8.93 -3.64
N ASP A 37 1.08 -8.75 -4.21
CA ASP A 37 2.34 -8.81 -3.46
C ASP A 37 2.45 -7.66 -2.45
N VAL A 38 2.18 -6.43 -2.89
CA VAL A 38 2.20 -5.24 -2.04
C VAL A 38 1.14 -5.36 -0.94
N ALA A 39 -0.07 -5.77 -1.31
CA ALA A 39 -1.18 -6.01 -0.38
C ALA A 39 -0.80 -7.00 0.73
N ARG A 40 -0.24 -8.15 0.34
CA ARG A 40 0.19 -9.18 1.29
C ARG A 40 1.32 -8.69 2.19
N HIS A 41 2.26 -7.93 1.64
CA HIS A 41 3.32 -7.32 2.43
C HIS A 41 2.76 -6.33 3.46
N CYS A 42 1.76 -5.52 3.11
CA CYS A 42 1.11 -4.61 4.04
C CYS A 42 0.29 -5.34 5.11
N VAL A 43 -0.46 -6.39 4.75
CA VAL A 43 -1.32 -7.14 5.69
C VAL A 43 -0.51 -7.96 6.70
N LEU A 44 0.62 -8.52 6.30
CA LEU A 44 1.50 -9.30 7.18
C LEU A 44 2.41 -8.43 8.07
N ARG A 45 2.41 -7.11 7.87
CA ARG A 45 3.24 -6.22 8.69
C ARG A 45 2.61 -6.01 10.06
N ASP A 46 3.48 -6.14 11.06
CA ASP A 46 3.18 -5.83 12.46
C ASP A 46 2.81 -4.35 12.63
N GLU A 47 1.78 -4.08 13.44
CA GLU A 47 1.22 -2.75 13.70
C GLU A 47 2.24 -1.78 14.31
N GLN A 48 3.33 -2.30 14.89
CA GLN A 48 4.42 -1.49 15.47
C GLN A 48 5.46 -1.00 14.45
N LYS A 49 5.39 -1.43 13.19
CA LYS A 49 6.40 -1.06 12.18
C LYS A 49 6.06 0.26 11.50
N ALA A 50 7.10 0.99 11.08
CA ALA A 50 6.98 2.28 10.43
C ALA A 50 5.96 2.28 9.28
N MET A 51 5.15 3.35 9.20
CA MET A 51 4.13 3.55 8.15
C MET A 51 4.74 3.65 6.76
N ILE A 52 6.05 3.94 6.66
CA ILE A 52 6.78 4.06 5.41
C ILE A 52 7.86 2.98 5.37
N PHE A 53 7.98 2.25 4.26
CA PHE A 53 8.98 1.22 4.06
C PHE A 53 9.42 1.16 2.59
N GLU A 54 10.56 0.53 2.35
CA GLU A 54 11.05 0.24 1.01
C GLU A 54 10.60 -1.15 0.59
N TYR A 55 10.04 -1.24 -0.62
CA TYR A 55 9.62 -2.48 -1.25
C TYR A 55 10.02 -2.45 -2.71
N LYS A 56 10.96 -3.33 -3.07
CA LYS A 56 11.63 -3.30 -4.38
C LYS A 56 12.21 -1.90 -4.63
N GLU A 57 11.90 -1.28 -5.75
CA GLU A 57 12.37 0.06 -6.14
C GLU A 57 11.41 1.17 -5.67
N HIS A 58 10.44 0.86 -4.81
CA HIS A 58 9.43 1.81 -4.36
C HIS A 58 9.52 2.09 -2.86
N ARG A 59 9.42 3.36 -2.50
CA ARG A 59 9.12 3.78 -1.13
C ARG A 59 7.61 3.84 -0.94
N ILE A 60 7.06 2.94 -0.14
CA ILE A 60 5.62 2.76 0.08
C ILE A 60 5.22 3.33 1.44
N GLY A 61 4.19 4.16 1.46
CA GLY A 61 3.47 4.57 2.66
C GLY A 61 2.19 3.74 2.81
N SER A 62 2.06 2.96 3.88
CA SER A 62 0.86 2.18 4.21
C SER A 62 0.18 2.73 5.45
N TYR A 63 -1.13 2.93 5.36
CA TYR A 63 -1.97 3.48 6.43
C TYR A 63 -3.18 2.55 6.65
N ASP A 64 -3.37 2.05 7.87
CA ASP A 64 -4.62 1.36 8.21
C ASP A 64 -5.69 2.42 8.51
N THR A 65 -6.76 2.42 7.73
CA THR A 65 -7.95 3.25 7.93
C THR A 65 -8.68 2.98 9.26
N ASN A 66 -8.41 1.84 9.91
CA ASN A 66 -8.94 1.50 11.23
C ASN A 66 -8.09 2.00 12.39
N THR A 67 -6.97 2.68 12.11
CA THR A 67 -6.18 3.32 13.17
C THR A 67 -7.10 4.34 13.83
N ARG A 68 -7.67 3.98 14.98
CA ARG A 68 -8.41 4.92 15.82
C ARG A 68 -7.45 6.08 16.03
N VAL A 69 -7.78 7.25 15.50
CA VAL A 69 -7.17 8.49 15.92
C VAL A 69 -7.50 8.58 17.41
N THR A 70 -6.62 8.06 18.26
CA THR A 70 -6.64 8.38 19.67
C THR A 70 -6.36 9.88 19.70
N ARG A 71 -7.42 10.68 19.70
CA ARG A 71 -7.36 12.06 20.17
C ARG A 71 -6.72 11.95 21.55
N LYS A 72 -5.42 12.25 21.65
CA LYS A 72 -4.85 12.70 22.91
C LYS A 72 -5.53 14.03 23.18
N GLY A 73 -6.65 13.96 23.90
CA GLY A 73 -7.15 15.09 24.64
C GLY A 73 -6.13 15.38 25.73
N SER A 74 -5.49 16.52 25.61
CA SER A 74 -4.73 17.19 26.66
C SER A 74 -5.27 18.62 26.73
#